data_AF-A0A920MW87-F1
#
_entry.id   AF-A0A920MW87-F1
#
_cell.length_a   1.000
_cell.length_b   1.000
_cell.length_c   1.000
_cell.angle_alpha   90.00
_cell.angle_beta   90.00
_cell.angle_gamma   90.00
#
_symmetry.space_group_name_H-M   'P 1'
#
loop_
_entity.id
_entity.type
_entity.pdbx_description
1 polymer ?
#
loop_
_entity_poly.entity_id
_entity_poly.type
_entity_poly.pdbx_seq_one_letter_code
_entity_poly.pdbx_strand_id
1 'polypeptide(L)'
;MPGMQGLESALYLENDQKINERISLYYGIRNSFYHQLGPGDRFTYDEVSNKPIKAEFFSGKSDVMSSYSNLEPRFSMTYLLSDQNSFKLSYNRNAQYLRLMSLGAEIEWYDIWMPTTKNISLC
;
A
#
# COMPACT_ATOMS: atom_id res chain seq x y z
N MET A 1 -10.45 -20.68 8.15
CA MET A 1 -9.32 -19.72 8.26
C MET A 1 -9.73 -18.63 9.23
N PRO A 2 -8.89 -18.26 10.22
CA PRO A 2 -9.09 -17.03 10.99
C PRO A 2 -9.22 -15.84 10.02
N GLY A 3 -10.13 -14.92 10.28
CA GLY A 3 -10.31 -13.75 9.43
C GLY A 3 -9.08 -12.85 9.50
N MET A 4 -8.36 -12.69 8.39
CA MET A 4 -7.28 -11.71 8.29
C MET A 4 -7.88 -10.31 8.24
N GLN A 5 -7.45 -9.45 9.17
CA GLN A 5 -7.95 -8.09 9.29
C GLN A 5 -6.81 -7.10 9.08
N GLY A 6 -7.13 -5.96 8.49
CA GLY A 6 -6.19 -4.88 8.23
C GLY A 6 -6.89 -3.55 8.47
N LEU A 7 -6.22 -2.64 9.16
CA LEU A 7 -6.65 -1.26 9.34
C LEU A 7 -5.72 -0.37 8.52
N GLU A 8 -6.27 0.30 7.50
CA GLU A 8 -5.57 1.35 6.77
C GLU A 8 -6.04 2.72 7.24
N SER A 9 -5.12 3.65 7.41
CA SER A 9 -5.38 5.04 7.75
C SER A 9 -4.41 5.93 6.98
N ALA A 10 -4.84 7.09 6.53
CA ALA A 10 -3.97 7.97 5.76
C ALA A 10 -4.21 9.44 6.09
N LEU A 11 -3.13 10.22 6.06
CA LEU A 11 -3.18 11.67 6.04
C LEU A 11 -2.85 12.14 4.63
N TYR A 12 -3.61 13.10 4.12
CA TYR A 12 -3.42 13.65 2.78
C TYR A 12 -3.39 15.17 2.84
N LEU A 13 -2.52 15.75 2.03
CA LEU A 13 -2.48 17.18 1.77
C LEU A 13 -2.21 17.37 0.29
N GLU A 14 -3.04 18.17 -0.36
CA GLU A 14 -2.94 18.45 -1.79
C GLU A 14 -3.23 19.91 -2.06
N ASN A 15 -2.64 20.43 -3.13
CA ASN A 15 -2.87 21.78 -3.61
C ASN A 15 -2.88 21.81 -5.14
N ASP A 16 -3.84 22.56 -5.67
CA ASP A 16 -3.90 22.98 -7.08
C ASP A 16 -3.53 24.45 -7.14
N GLN A 17 -2.45 24.75 -7.85
CA GLN A 17 -1.94 26.09 -8.01
C GLN A 17 -1.78 26.44 -9.48
N LYS A 18 -2.61 27.39 -9.92
CA LYS A 18 -2.39 28.11 -11.18
C LYS A 18 -1.35 29.18 -10.94
N ILE A 19 -0.14 28.99 -11.48
CA ILE A 19 0.91 30.01 -11.39
C ILE A 19 0.55 31.16 -12.33
N ASN A 20 0.31 30.85 -13.60
CA ASN A 20 -0.06 31.79 -14.65
C ASN A 20 -1.13 31.14 -15.56
N GLU A 21 -1.66 31.89 -16.53
CA GLU A 21 -2.59 31.34 -17.54
C GLU A 21 -2.03 30.16 -18.33
N ARG A 22 -0.69 30.04 -18.42
CA ARG A 22 -0.01 28.96 -19.15
C ARG A 22 0.49 27.81 -18.28
N ILE A 23 0.59 27.97 -16.96
CA ILE A 23 1.24 27.00 -16.07
C ILE A 23 0.33 26.65 -14.90
N SER A 24 0.01 25.37 -14.78
CA SER A 24 -0.75 24.81 -13.66
C SER A 24 0.05 23.70 -12.99
N LEU A 25 0.16 23.75 -11.67
CA LEU A 25 0.83 22.77 -10.84
C LEU A 25 -0.16 22.12 -9.90
N TYR A 26 -0.11 20.80 -9.85
CA TYR A 26 -0.81 19.97 -8.89
C TYR A 26 0.24 19.23 -8.08
N TYR A 27 0.20 19.38 -6.77
CA TYR A 27 1.10 18.64 -5.90
C TYR A 27 0.38 18.21 -4.65
N GLY A 28 0.70 17.02 -4.19
CA GLY A 28 0.14 16.47 -2.99
C GLY A 28 1.02 15.37 -2.43
N ILE A 29 0.79 15.09 -1.17
CA ILE A 29 1.46 14.03 -0.46
C ILE A 29 0.42 13.28 0.37
N ARG A 30 0.42 11.96 0.24
CA ARG A 30 -0.35 11.07 1.09
C ARG A 30 0.63 10.26 1.92
N ASN A 31 0.41 10.20 3.23
CA ASN A 31 1.12 9.28 4.10
C ASN A 31 0.12 8.23 4.57
N SER A 32 0.29 6.99 4.11
CA SER A 32 -0.57 5.87 4.46
C SER A 32 0.09 5.03 5.56
N PHE A 33 -0.74 4.57 6.48
CA PHE A 33 -0.41 3.71 7.61
C PHE A 33 -1.30 2.48 7.52
N TYR A 34 -0.68 1.31 7.52
CA TYR A 34 -1.40 0.04 7.43
C TYR A 34 -1.00 -0.86 8.60
N HIS A 35 -1.99 -1.35 9.33
CA HIS A 35 -1.81 -2.25 10.47
C HIS A 35 -2.50 -3.58 10.17
N GLN A 36 -1.73 -4.66 10.14
CA GLN A 36 -2.28 -6.01 10.12
C GLN A 36 -2.75 -6.37 11.53
N LEU A 37 -4.04 -6.68 11.68
CA LEU A 37 -4.68 -6.98 12.96
C LEU A 37 -4.86 -8.50 13.14
N GLY A 38 -4.84 -8.92 14.40
CA GLY A 38 -5.10 -10.29 14.82
C GLY A 38 -6.59 -10.69 14.79
N PRO A 39 -6.92 -11.91 15.26
CA PRO A 39 -6.04 -12.89 15.87
C PRO A 39 -5.20 -13.67 14.85
N GLY A 40 -3.98 -14.07 15.24
CA GLY A 40 -3.09 -14.87 14.40
C GLY A 40 -1.74 -15.14 15.06
N ASP A 41 -1.02 -16.13 14.52
CA ASP A 41 0.28 -16.54 15.04
C ASP A 41 1.39 -16.11 14.08
N ARG A 42 2.47 -15.56 14.63
CA ARG A 42 3.65 -15.17 13.86
C ARG A 42 4.85 -16.01 14.27
N PHE A 43 5.37 -16.75 13.30
CA PHE A 43 6.63 -17.47 13.43
C PHE A 43 7.74 -16.72 12.69
N THR A 44 8.82 -16.42 13.39
CA THR A 44 10.05 -15.92 12.77
C THR A 44 10.96 -17.12 12.56
N TYR A 45 11.44 -17.31 11.34
CA TYR A 45 12.33 -18.42 10.96
C TYR A 45 13.76 -17.90 10.83
N ASP A 46 14.73 -18.75 11.19
CA ASP A 46 16.15 -18.52 10.96
C ASP A 46 16.48 -18.70 9.47
N GLU A 47 17.19 -17.75 8.87
CA GLU A 47 17.46 -17.74 7.42
C GLU A 47 18.37 -18.89 6.95
N VAL A 48 19.16 -19.49 7.84
CA VAL A 48 20.14 -20.53 7.50
C VAL A 48 19.58 -21.93 7.77
N SER A 49 18.92 -22.12 8.91
CA SER A 49 18.42 -23.42 9.37
C SER A 49 16.93 -23.63 9.07
N ASN A 50 16.21 -22.59 8.66
CA ASN A 50 14.77 -22.57 8.40
C ASN A 50 13.92 -23.09 9.57
N LYS A 51 14.44 -22.98 10.80
CA LYS A 51 13.74 -23.37 12.03
C LYS A 51 13.09 -22.15 12.67
N PRO A 52 11.91 -22.29 13.30
CA PRO A 52 11.27 -21.18 14.00
C PRO A 52 12.10 -20.80 15.24
N ILE A 53 12.57 -19.56 15.28
CA ILE A 53 13.35 -18.98 16.39
C ILE A 53 12.48 -18.20 17.37
N LYS A 54 11.32 -17.70 16.93
CA LYS A 54 10.39 -16.96 17.77
C LYS A 54 8.95 -17.24 17.35
N ALA A 55 8.08 -17.47 18.32
CA ALA A 55 6.63 -17.55 18.14
C ALA A 55 5.96 -16.42 18.92
N GLU A 56 5.10 -15.66 18.25
CA GLU A 56 4.29 -14.61 18.85
C GLU A 56 2.82 -14.91 18.57
N PHE A 57 2.04 -15.01 19.64
CA PHE A 57 0.62 -15.36 19.59
C PHE A 57 -0.21 -14.10 19.84
N PHE A 58 -1.06 -13.73 18.89
CA PHE A 58 -1.94 -12.58 18.99
C PHE A 58 -3.38 -13.09 19.13
N SER A 59 -3.91 -13.01 20.35
CA SER A 59 -5.25 -13.54 20.69
C SER A 59 -6.35 -12.49 20.54
N GLY A 60 -5.99 -11.20 20.63
CA GLY A 60 -6.91 -10.09 20.47
C GLY A 60 -7.17 -9.74 19.01
N LYS A 61 -8.43 -9.39 18.68
CA LYS A 61 -8.79 -8.84 17.36
C LYS A 61 -8.18 -7.45 17.11
N SER A 62 -7.82 -6.74 18.16
CA SER A 62 -7.17 -5.42 18.12
C SER A 62 -5.65 -5.50 18.17
N ASP A 63 -5.08 -6.70 18.30
CA ASP A 63 -3.64 -6.85 18.43
C ASP A 63 -2.97 -6.56 17.08
N VAL A 64 -1.99 -5.65 17.08
CA VAL A 64 -1.27 -5.25 15.87
C VAL A 64 -0.12 -6.23 15.62
N MET A 65 -0.28 -7.06 14.60
CA MET A 65 0.71 -8.07 14.20
C MET A 65 1.84 -7.48 13.35
N SER A 66 1.52 -6.54 12.45
CA SER A 66 2.50 -5.86 11.58
C SER A 66 2.03 -4.43 11.32
N SER A 67 2.97 -3.50 11.16
CA SER A 67 2.68 -2.09 10.83
C SER A 67 3.56 -1.62 9.69
N TYR A 68 2.97 -0.90 8.74
CA TYR A 68 3.64 -0.34 7.58
C TYR A 68 3.26 1.12 7.44
N SER A 69 4.19 1.93 6.96
CA SER A 69 3.94 3.32 6.60
C SER A 69 4.61 3.61 5.27
N ASN A 70 3.89 4.25 4.36
CA ASN A 70 4.42 4.63 3.05
C ASN A 70 4.09 6.08 2.71
N LEU A 71 5.09 6.74 2.14
CA LEU A 71 4.96 8.09 1.61
C LEU A 71 4.64 8.02 0.12
N GLU A 72 3.54 8.66 -0.26
CA GLU A 72 2.94 8.61 -1.59
C GLU A 72 2.85 10.03 -2.16
N PRO A 73 3.98 10.59 -2.66
CA PRO A 73 3.99 11.87 -3.32
C PRO A 73 3.28 11.79 -4.68
N ARG A 74 2.55 12.85 -5.00
CA ARG A 74 1.85 13.06 -6.26
C ARG A 74 2.19 14.44 -6.78
N PHE A 75 2.67 14.50 -8.01
CA PHE A 75 3.03 15.75 -8.67
C PHE A 75 2.53 15.70 -10.11
N SER A 76 1.93 16.78 -10.58
CA SER A 76 1.59 16.97 -11.98
C SER A 76 1.76 18.43 -12.37
N MET A 77 2.30 18.67 -13.55
CA MET A 77 2.48 19.99 -14.13
C MET A 77 1.88 19.99 -15.52
N THR A 78 1.12 21.04 -15.83
CA THR A 78 0.63 21.33 -17.16
C THR A 78 1.20 22.66 -17.63
N TYR A 79 1.80 22.65 -18.81
CA TYR A 79 2.34 23.82 -19.50
C TYR A 79 1.64 23.99 -20.86
N LEU A 80 1.00 25.13 -21.09
CA LEU A 80 0.37 25.46 -22.36
C LEU A 80 1.41 26.07 -23.31
N LEU A 81 1.66 25.36 -24.43
CA LEU A 81 2.53 25.80 -25.51
C LEU A 81 1.79 26.81 -26.42
N SER A 82 0.51 26.55 -26.67
CA SER A 82 -0.44 27.41 -27.37
C SER A 82 -1.86 27.11 -26.88
N ASP A 83 -2.87 27.83 -27.38
CA ASP A 83 -4.28 27.62 -27.00
C ASP A 83 -4.80 26.22 -27.40
N GLN A 84 -4.07 25.50 -28.27
CA GLN A 84 -4.43 24.15 -28.73
C GLN A 84 -3.42 23.08 -28.31
N ASN A 85 -2.23 23.46 -27.84
CA ASN A 85 -1.15 22.52 -27.53
C ASN A 85 -0.73 22.65 -26.06
N SER A 86 -0.65 21.52 -25.38
CA SER A 86 -0.22 21.47 -23.98
C SER A 86 0.79 20.34 -23.78
N PHE A 87 1.76 20.59 -22.91
CA PHE A 87 2.67 19.59 -22.39
C PHE A 87 2.27 19.27 -20.95
N LYS A 88 2.17 17.98 -20.64
CA LYS A 88 1.80 17.49 -19.31
C LYS A 88 2.87 16.56 -18.78
N LEU A 89 3.29 16.78 -17.55
CA LEU A 89 4.24 15.96 -16.84
C LEU A 89 3.59 15.51 -15.53
N SER A 90 3.63 14.22 -15.23
CA SER A 90 3.05 13.68 -14.00
C SER A 90 3.95 12.61 -13.39
N TYR A 91 4.12 12.67 -12.07
CA TYR A 91 4.80 11.66 -11.29
C TYR A 91 3.92 11.28 -10.10
N ASN A 92 3.66 9.98 -9.94
CA ASN A 92 2.84 9.46 -8.85
C ASN A 92 3.50 8.21 -8.29
N ARG A 93 3.59 8.13 -6.97
CA ARG A 93 3.97 6.92 -6.24
C ARG A 93 2.84 6.54 -5.31
N ASN A 94 2.37 5.30 -5.39
CA ASN A 94 1.34 4.74 -4.51
C ASN A 94 1.85 3.43 -3.91
N ALA A 95 1.31 3.05 -2.76
CA ALA A 95 1.53 1.79 -2.08
C ALA A 95 0.24 0.99 -2.07
N GLN A 96 0.34 -0.33 -2.27
CA GLN A 96 -0.81 -1.23 -2.33
C GLN A 96 -0.75 -2.27 -1.21
N TYR A 97 -1.67 -2.18 -0.25
CA TYR A 97 -1.73 -3.05 0.94
C TYR A 97 -2.62 -4.30 0.79
N LEU A 98 -3.31 -4.44 -0.34
CA LEU A 98 -4.21 -5.56 -0.63
C LEU A 98 -3.87 -6.14 -1.99
N ARG A 99 -3.66 -7.45 -2.06
CA ARG A 99 -3.32 -8.15 -3.30
C ARG A 99 -4.29 -9.29 -3.57
N LEU A 100 -4.65 -9.44 -4.84
CA LEU A 100 -5.34 -10.62 -5.32
C LEU A 100 -4.33 -11.76 -5.48
N MET A 101 -4.59 -12.88 -4.81
CA MET A 101 -3.88 -14.13 -5.00
C MET A 101 -4.81 -15.10 -5.72
N SER A 102 -4.44 -15.47 -6.94
CA SER A 102 -5.13 -16.51 -7.71
C SER A 102 -4.32 -17.79 -7.58
N LEU A 103 -4.87 -18.78 -6.86
CA LEU A 103 -4.27 -20.10 -6.77
C LEU A 103 -4.81 -20.95 -7.92
N GLY A 104 -3.95 -21.22 -8.91
CA GLY A 104 -4.25 -22.18 -9.95
C GLY A 104 -4.14 -23.60 -9.40
N ALA A 105 -5.26 -24.22 -9.05
CA ALA A 105 -5.36 -25.67 -8.92
C ALA A 105 -6.26 -26.19 -10.04
N GLU A 106 -5.97 -27.37 -10.57
CA GLU A 106 -6.51 -27.93 -11.83
C GLU A 106 -8.05 -28.02 -11.94
N ILE A 107 -8.84 -27.66 -10.91
CA ILE A 107 -10.30 -27.90 -10.92
C ILE A 107 -11.14 -26.70 -10.43
N GLU A 108 -10.64 -25.76 -9.64
CA GLU A 108 -11.43 -24.56 -9.24
C GLU A 108 -10.56 -23.30 -9.09
N TRP A 109 -11.02 -22.21 -9.71
CA TRP A 109 -10.42 -20.88 -9.58
C TRP A 109 -11.01 -20.18 -8.36
N TYR A 110 -10.20 -19.95 -7.33
CA TYR A 110 -10.62 -19.13 -6.19
C TYR A 110 -9.71 -17.90 -6.09
N ASP A 111 -10.35 -16.74 -6.15
CA ASP A 111 -9.70 -15.44 -6.03
C ASP A 111 -9.79 -14.95 -4.58
N ILE A 112 -8.65 -14.90 -3.89
CA ILE A 112 -8.58 -14.43 -2.50
C ILE A 112 -7.92 -13.06 -2.46
N TRP A 113 -8.62 -12.08 -1.89
CA TRP A 113 -8.02 -10.82 -1.47
C TRP A 113 -7.25 -11.04 -0.17
N MET A 114 -5.92 -10.95 -0.25
CA MET A 114 -5.06 -11.09 0.91
C MET A 114 -4.40 -9.74 1.26
N PRO A 115 -4.47 -9.34 2.55
CA PRO A 115 -3.74 -8.18 3.02
C PRO A 115 -2.22 -8.40 2.97
N THR A 116 -1.46 -7.32 2.84
CA THR A 116 0.00 -7.32 3.00
C THR A 116 0.36 -7.87 4.37
N THR A 117 1.28 -8.83 4.36
CA THR A 117 1.88 -9.43 5.55
C THR A 117 3.38 -9.29 5.48
N LYS A 118 4.10 -9.55 6.57
CA LYS A 118 5.57 -9.43 6.61
C LYS A 118 6.29 -10.20 5.50
N ASN A 119 5.73 -11.32 5.05
CA ASN A 119 6.32 -12.18 4.03
C ASN A 119 5.89 -11.81 2.60
N ILE A 120 4.89 -10.94 2.44
CA ILE A 120 4.43 -10.43 1.14
C ILE A 120 4.63 -8.91 1.18
N SER A 121 5.86 -8.45 0.93
CA SER A 121 6.22 -7.03 1.04
C SER A 121 5.54 -6.16 -0.02
N LEU A 122 5.32 -4.90 0.34
CA LEU A 122 4.80 -3.85 -0.54
C LEU A 122 5.78 -3.61 -1.70
N CYS A 123 5.25 -3.62 -2.94
CA CYS A 123 5.90 -3.01 -4.10
C CYS A 123 5.40 -1.58 -4.28
#